data_AF-A0A388T011-F1
#
_entry.id   AF-A0A388T011-F1
#
_cell.length_a   1.000
_cell.length_b   1.000
_cell.length_c   1.000
_cell.angle_alpha   90.00
_cell.angle_beta   90.00
_cell.angle_gamma   90.00
#
_symmetry.space_group_name_H-M   'P 1'
#
loop_
_entity.id
_entity.type
_entity.pdbx_description
1 polymer ?
#
loop_
_entity_poly.entity_id
_entity_poly.type
_entity_poly.pdbx_seq_one_letter_code
_entity_poly.pdbx_strand_id
1 'polypeptide(L)'
;MTTLIRTPADEAEARAVQDGLRALVVLDEPGPPPGTGLVTGVDVAYDDARDVVVAAAVVLDAATLGVVGETTAVGRVAFPYVPGLLVPEAFPPRGRPR
;
A
#
# COMPACT_ATOMS: atom_id res chain seq x y z
N MET A 1 -3.06 14.52 -9.41
CA MET A 1 -2.16 15.23 -8.47
C MET A 1 -1.72 14.20 -7.44
N THR A 2 -0.52 13.63 -7.59
CA THR A 2 -0.02 12.63 -6.63
C THR A 2 0.64 13.40 -5.49
N THR A 3 -0.02 13.48 -4.34
CA THR A 3 0.62 14.02 -3.14
C THR A 3 1.65 12.99 -2.66
N LEU A 4 2.93 13.29 -2.88
CA LEU A 4 4.02 12.58 -2.22
C LEU A 4 4.00 13.00 -0.75
N ILE A 5 3.49 12.13 0.12
CA ILE A 5 3.57 12.31 1.56
C ILE A 5 5.01 11.95 1.96
N ARG A 6 5.73 12.89 2.58
CA ARG A 6 7.04 12.63 3.17
C ARG A 6 6.88 11.60 4.29
N THR A 7 7.78 10.63 4.38
CA THR A 7 7.85 9.72 5.54
C THR A 7 8.03 10.53 6.82
N PRO A 8 7.17 10.37 7.85
CA PRO A 8 7.31 11.02 9.14
C PRO A 8 8.62 10.61 9.83
N ALA A 9 9.25 11.53 10.57
CA ALA A 9 10.48 11.25 11.30
C ALA A 9 10.23 10.56 12.65
N ASP A 10 9.04 10.73 13.23
CA ASP A 10 8.65 10.17 14.53
C ASP A 10 7.14 9.88 14.63
N GLU A 11 6.72 9.27 15.73
CA GLU A 11 5.32 8.91 16.01
C GLU A 11 4.38 10.11 16.07
N ALA A 12 4.85 11.25 16.60
CA ALA A 12 4.04 12.45 16.76
C ALA A 12 3.75 13.09 15.39
N GLU A 13 4.76 13.17 14.52
CA GLU A 13 4.61 13.61 13.13
C GLU A 13 3.69 12.63 12.36
N ALA A 14 3.88 11.31 12.54
CA ALA A 14 3.03 10.31 11.89
C ALA A 14 1.55 10.46 12.27
N ARG A 15 1.27 10.67 13.56
CA ARG A 15 -0.10 10.86 14.04
C ARG A 15 -0.70 12.17 13.55
N ALA A 16 0.09 13.25 13.50
CA ALA A 16 -0.36 14.53 12.94
C ALA A 16 -0.73 14.41 11.46
N VAL A 17 0.06 13.66 10.68
CA VAL A 17 -0.23 13.35 9.27
C VAL A 17 -1.52 12.53 9.16
N GLN A 18 -1.70 11.47 9.95
CA GLN A 18 -2.93 10.69 9.98
C GLN A 18 -4.16 11.54 10.33
N ASP A 19 -4.05 12.41 11.34
CA ASP A 19 -5.13 13.31 11.76
C ASP A 19 -5.50 14.33 10.67
N GLY A 20 -4.55 14.74 9.82
CA GLY A 20 -4.81 15.54 8.64
C GLY A 20 -5.48 14.75 7.51
N LEU A 21 -4.99 13.54 7.21
CA LEU A 21 -5.49 12.71 6.11
C LEU A 21 -6.88 12.12 6.36
N ARG A 22 -7.24 11.83 7.61
CA ARG A 22 -8.56 11.23 7.94
C ARG A 22 -9.74 12.07 7.43
N ALA A 23 -9.58 13.38 7.33
CA ALA A 23 -10.61 14.30 6.83
C ALA A 23 -10.84 14.16 5.31
N LEU A 24 -9.93 13.51 4.59
CA LEU A 24 -10.02 13.26 3.15
C LEU A 24 -10.67 11.90 2.82
N VAL A 25 -11.03 11.11 3.83
CA VAL A 25 -11.66 9.81 3.63
C VAL A 25 -13.12 10.01 3.20
N VAL A 26 -13.47 9.45 2.05
CA VAL A 26 -14.85 9.39 1.56
C VAL A 26 -15.46 8.07 2.04
N LEU A 27 -16.52 8.15 2.85
CA LEU A 27 -17.17 7.00 3.47
C LEU A 27 -18.49 6.60 2.80
N ASP A 28 -19.07 7.51 2.02
CA ASP A 28 -20.45 7.39 1.51
C ASP A 28 -20.51 7.02 0.01
N GLU A 29 -19.38 6.60 -0.58
CA GLU A 29 -19.35 6.08 -1.94
C GLU A 29 -19.56 4.55 -1.94
N PRO A 30 -20.51 4.02 -2.74
CA PRO A 30 -20.80 2.59 -2.76
C PRO A 30 -19.66 1.74 -3.34
N GLY A 31 -18.69 2.35 -4.03
CA GLY A 31 -17.58 1.67 -4.67
C GLY A 31 -17.98 0.87 -5.93
N PRO A 32 -17.01 0.22 -6.58
CA PRO A 32 -17.26 -0.63 -7.75
C PRO A 32 -17.99 -1.94 -7.35
N PRO A 33 -18.86 -2.49 -8.23
CA PRO A 33 -19.56 -3.73 -7.92
C PRO A 33 -18.59 -4.94 -7.88
N PRO A 34 -18.82 -5.90 -6.96
CA PRO A 34 -17.99 -7.10 -6.87
C PRO A 34 -18.10 -7.95 -8.14
N GLY A 35 -17.06 -8.74 -8.43
CA GLY A 35 -17.05 -9.64 -9.58
C GLY A 35 -16.84 -8.94 -10.93
N THR A 36 -16.49 -7.64 -10.94
CA THR A 36 -16.25 -6.88 -12.16
C THR A 36 -14.91 -6.15 -12.12
N GLY A 37 -14.27 -6.00 -13.27
CA GLY A 37 -13.00 -5.29 -13.40
C GLY A 37 -11.81 -6.00 -12.74
N LEU A 38 -10.82 -5.21 -12.32
CA LEU A 38 -9.58 -5.70 -11.74
C LEU A 38 -9.57 -5.41 -10.23
N VAL A 39 -9.15 -6.41 -9.45
CA VAL A 39 -8.90 -6.27 -8.01
C VAL A 39 -7.43 -6.53 -7.74
N THR A 40 -6.79 -5.68 -6.93
CA THR A 40 -5.36 -5.85 -6.59
C THR A 40 -5.23 -6.18 -5.11
N GLY A 41 -4.69 -7.37 -4.81
CA GLY A 41 -4.21 -7.70 -3.48
C GLY A 41 -2.80 -7.13 -3.28
N VAL A 42 -2.53 -6.58 -2.11
CA VAL A 42 -1.21 -6.10 -1.72
C VAL A 42 -0.82 -6.71 -0.38
N ASP A 43 0.45 -7.09 -0.24
CA ASP A 43 0.99 -7.63 1.00
C ASP A 43 2.47 -7.23 1.17
N VAL A 44 2.95 -7.25 2.41
CA VAL A 44 4.36 -6.99 2.74
C VAL A 44 4.89 -8.03 3.72
N ALA A 45 6.11 -8.51 3.46
CA ALA A 45 6.84 -9.42 4.35
C ALA A 45 8.11 -8.74 4.85
N TYR A 46 8.35 -8.84 6.16
CA TYR A 46 9.52 -8.26 6.82
C TYR A 46 10.57 -9.31 7.14
N ASP A 47 11.84 -8.91 7.06
CA ASP A 47 12.99 -9.66 7.54
C ASP A 47 13.76 -8.79 8.53
N ASP A 48 13.44 -8.96 9.82
CA ASP A 48 14.02 -8.18 10.92
C ASP A 48 15.54 -8.38 11.05
N ALA A 49 16.04 -9.55 10.67
CA ALA A 49 17.48 -9.84 10.75
C ALA A 49 18.28 -9.09 9.68
N ARG A 50 17.64 -8.79 8.55
CA ARG A 50 18.28 -8.12 7.40
C ARG A 50 17.84 -6.66 7.22
N ASP A 51 16.91 -6.18 8.03
CA ASP A 51 16.34 -4.83 7.93
C ASP A 51 15.74 -4.57 6.53
N VAL A 52 15.01 -5.56 6.02
CA VAL A 52 14.42 -5.56 4.68
C VAL A 52 12.92 -5.78 4.74
N VAL A 53 12.20 -5.11 3.84
CA VAL A 53 10.78 -5.37 3.55
C VAL A 53 10.61 -5.72 2.09
N VAL A 54 9.78 -6.73 1.80
CA VAL A 54 9.37 -7.10 0.45
C VAL A 54 7.88 -6.83 0.31
N ALA A 55 7.50 -6.00 -0.65
CA ALA A 55 6.11 -5.76 -1.03
C ALA A 55 5.73 -6.58 -2.26
N ALA A 56 4.50 -7.10 -2.29
CA ALA A 56 3.91 -7.76 -3.44
C ALA A 56 2.58 -7.10 -3.79
N ALA A 57 2.30 -6.96 -5.09
CA ALA A 57 1.00 -6.56 -5.62
C ALA A 57 0.58 -7.55 -6.70
N VAL A 58 -0.59 -8.17 -6.53
CA VAL A 58 -1.15 -9.16 -7.46
C VAL A 58 -2.51 -8.69 -7.94
N VAL A 59 -2.66 -8.55 -9.26
CA VAL A 59 -3.88 -8.12 -9.93
C VAL A 59 -4.64 -9.36 -10.40
N LEU A 60 -5.90 -9.44 -10.01
CA LEU A 60 -6.83 -10.48 -10.40
C LEU A 60 -7.94 -9.90 -11.29
N ASP A 61 -8.40 -10.70 -12.25
CA ASP A 61 -9.74 -10.51 -12.83
C ASP A 61 -10.78 -10.86 -11.75
N ALA A 62 -11.64 -9.91 -11.41
CA ALA A 62 -12.56 -10.07 -10.29
C ALA A 62 -13.66 -11.11 -10.55
N ALA A 63 -13.97 -11.42 -11.81
CA ALA A 63 -15.00 -12.39 -12.17
C ALA A 63 -14.50 -13.84 -12.03
N THR A 64 -13.25 -14.08 -12.38
CA THR A 64 -12.66 -15.43 -12.49
C THR A 64 -11.67 -15.75 -11.38
N LEU A 65 -11.17 -14.73 -10.68
CA LEU A 65 -10.04 -14.80 -9.76
C LEU A 65 -8.72 -15.25 -10.43
N GLY A 66 -8.65 -15.20 -11.76
CA GLY A 66 -7.43 -15.45 -12.49
C GLY A 66 -6.42 -14.32 -12.30
N VAL A 67 -5.14 -14.66 -12.09
CA VAL A 67 -4.05 -13.68 -12.02
C VAL A 67 -3.81 -13.10 -13.41
N VAL A 68 -3.86 -11.77 -13.52
CA VAL A 68 -3.62 -11.03 -14.77
C VAL A 68 -2.34 -10.19 -14.72
N GLY A 69 -1.74 -10.02 -13.54
CA GLY A 69 -0.45 -9.36 -13.36
C GLY A 69 0.04 -9.45 -11.94
N GLU A 70 1.35 -9.38 -11.77
CA GLU A 70 2.00 -9.35 -10.46
C GLU A 70 3.30 -8.55 -10.52
N THR A 71 3.67 -7.95 -9.38
CA THR A 71 4.98 -7.31 -9.20
C THR A 71 5.41 -7.41 -7.75
N THR A 72 6.72 -7.43 -7.53
CA THR A 72 7.32 -7.31 -6.21
C THR A 72 8.28 -6.13 -6.15
N ALA A 73 8.52 -5.64 -4.94
CA ALA A 73 9.48 -4.59 -4.63
C ALA A 73 10.21 -4.93 -3.33
N VAL A 74 11.50 -4.60 -3.28
CA VAL A 74 12.33 -4.78 -2.08
C VAL A 74 12.78 -3.41 -1.60
N GLY A 75 12.59 -3.13 -0.31
CA GLY A 75 12.95 -1.89 0.36
C GLY A 75 13.66 -2.16 1.69
N ARG A 76 14.08 -1.09 2.36
CA ARG A 76 14.53 -1.13 3.76
C ARG A 76 13.41 -0.64 4.64
N VAL A 77 13.36 -1.09 5.89
CA VAL A 77 12.36 -0.61 6.85
C VAL A 77 12.66 0.85 7.19
N ALA A 78 11.83 1.78 6.72
CA ALA A 78 12.06 3.21 6.96
C ALA A 78 11.51 3.72 8.31
N PHE A 79 10.59 2.97 8.93
CA PHE A 79 9.94 3.36 10.18
C PHE A 79 9.68 2.12 11.05
N PRO A 80 9.95 2.17 12.37
CA PRO A 80 9.75 1.03 13.26
C PRO A 80 8.27 0.64 13.34
N TYR A 81 8.01 -0.64 13.58
CA TYR A 81 6.65 -1.09 13.82
C TYR A 81 6.11 -0.50 15.14
N VAL A 82 5.13 0.39 15.02
CA VAL A 82 4.34 0.94 16.13
C VAL A 82 2.87 0.62 15.86
N PRO A 83 2.18 -0.14 16.74
CA PRO A 83 0.77 -0.44 16.56
C PRO A 83 -0.07 0.82 16.29
N GLY A 84 -0.82 0.83 15.19
CA GLY A 84 -1.64 1.98 14.75
C GLY A 84 -0.94 2.97 13.82
N LEU A 85 0.37 2.85 13.59
CA LEU A 85 1.15 3.68 12.66
C LEU A 85 1.68 2.90 11.45
N LEU A 86 1.14 1.69 11.21
CA LEU A 86 1.51 0.93 10.01
C LEU A 86 0.96 1.67 8.77
N VAL A 87 1.88 2.19 7.97
CA VAL A 87 1.60 2.74 6.65
C VAL A 87 2.40 1.89 5.66
N PRO A 88 1.77 1.11 4.77
CA PRO A 88 2.51 0.37 3.76
C PRO A 88 3.27 1.35 2.88
N GLU A 89 4.56 1.09 2.63
CA GLU A 89 5.38 1.97 1.81
C GLU A 89 4.77 2.09 0.40
N ALA A 90 4.60 3.33 -0.08
CA ALA A 90 4.08 3.58 -1.41
C ALA A 90 5.13 3.23 -2.48
N PHE A 91 4.98 2.11 -3.17
CA PHE A 91 5.83 1.76 -4.31
C PHE A 91 5.41 2.56 -5.56
N PRO A 92 6.34 3.24 -6.26
CA PRO A 92 6.02 3.87 -7.53
C PRO A 92 5.69 2.81 -8.59
N PRO A 93 4.72 3.05 -9.49
CA PRO A 93 4.38 2.07 -10.52
C PRO A 93 5.60 1.81 -11.42
N ARG A 94 6.13 0.57 -11.43
CA ARG A 94 7.01 0.13 -12.51
C ARG A 94 6.15 -0.22 -13.73
N GLY A 95 6.41 0.48 -14.83
CA GLY A 95 5.73 0.29 -16.09
C GLY A 95 6.12 -1.00 -16.82
N ARG A 96 5.07 -1.57 -17.43
CA ARG A 96 4.97 -2.62 -18.46
C ARG A 96 4.99 -4.09 -18.00
N PRO A 97 3.84 -4.79 -18.11
CA PRO A 97 3.84 -6.24 -18.19
C PRO A 97 4.45 -6.69 -19.53
N ARG A 98 5.07 -7.87 -19.52
CA ARG A 98 5.34 -8.65 -20.74
C ARG A 98 4.05 -9.23 -21.29
#